data_AF-I9LFQ4-F1
#
_entry.id   AF-I9LFQ4-F1
#
_cell.length_a   1.000
_cell.length_b   1.000
_cell.length_c   1.000
_cell.angle_alpha   90.00
_cell.angle_beta   90.00
_cell.angle_gamma   90.00
#
_symmetry.space_group_name_H-M   'P 1'
#
loop_
_entity.id
_entity.type
_entity.pdbx_description
1 polymer ?
#
loop_
_entity_poly.entity_id
_entity_poly.type
_entity_poly.pdbx_seq_one_letter_code
_entity_poly.pdbx_strand_id
1 'polypeptide(L)'
;MPVITFLQDVFSMAKGPYHHKIGRHTQRFCSKAAKCSTNEMQKKIFFVTAICADEFVAALLGVDNKRHIEPFKKRTLKTKIAKQQIVITVRIYMSAILTLISSQKEILLLKTGLEEQELLRMWCSIFEYGPSDMQLFNELLLPAYQHDGIDGLSMSVGKSIIDQLFVVNDTLNPSELEMLQRTMIEDITAVLRLLEAGRVEAS
;
A
#
# COMPACT_ATOMS: atom_id res chain seq x y z
N MET A 1 -12.01 -20.80 11.02
CA MET A 1 -12.61 -20.09 9.88
C MET A 1 -11.46 -19.59 9.00
N PRO A 2 -11.39 -19.93 7.70
CA PRO A 2 -10.29 -19.46 6.84
C PRO A 2 -10.31 -17.93 6.74
N VAL A 3 -9.15 -17.27 6.84
CA VAL A 3 -9.02 -15.79 6.74
C VAL A 3 -9.63 -15.24 5.45
N ILE A 4 -9.61 -16.04 4.38
CA ILE A 4 -10.22 -15.73 3.08
C ILE A 4 -11.75 -15.58 3.22
N THR A 5 -12.40 -16.39 4.05
CA THR A 5 -13.84 -16.34 4.30
C THR A 5 -14.20 -15.10 5.10
N PHE A 6 -13.39 -14.70 6.09
CA PHE A 6 -13.60 -13.46 6.85
C PHE A 6 -13.45 -12.20 5.98
N LEU A 7 -12.40 -12.13 5.13
CA LEU A 7 -12.24 -11.01 4.20
C LEU A 7 -13.37 -10.98 3.16
N GLN A 8 -13.79 -12.13 2.62
CA GLN A 8 -14.92 -12.20 1.71
C GLN A 8 -16.26 -11.80 2.36
N ASP A 9 -16.50 -12.18 3.61
CA ASP A 9 -17.73 -11.82 4.34
C ASP A 9 -17.75 -10.34 4.72
N VAL A 10 -16.62 -9.77 5.17
CA VAL A 10 -16.48 -8.33 5.45
C VAL A 10 -16.60 -7.48 4.17
N PHE A 11 -16.02 -7.93 3.05
CA PHE A 11 -16.12 -7.21 1.77
C PHE A 11 -17.45 -7.41 1.04
N SER A 12 -18.15 -8.54 1.23
CA SER A 12 -19.44 -8.83 0.58
C SER A 12 -20.62 -8.13 1.25
N MET A 13 -20.53 -7.79 2.54
CA MET A 13 -21.48 -6.90 3.21
C MET A 13 -21.36 -5.44 2.74
N ALA A 14 -20.26 -5.08 2.08
CA ALA A 14 -19.92 -3.70 1.72
C ALA A 14 -20.34 -3.31 0.29
N LYS A 15 -21.55 -3.59 -0.21
CA LYS A 15 -22.04 -3.10 -1.53
C LYS A 15 -22.28 -1.56 -1.60
N GLY A 16 -21.43 -0.76 -0.95
CA GLY A 16 -21.50 0.70 -0.89
C GLY A 16 -20.40 1.41 -1.71
N PRO A 17 -20.31 2.75 -1.62
CA PRO A 17 -19.33 3.56 -2.34
C PRO A 17 -17.87 3.10 -2.16
N TYR A 18 -17.54 2.57 -0.99
CA TYR A 18 -16.23 2.01 -0.67
C TYR A 18 -15.84 0.83 -1.59
N HIS A 19 -16.69 -0.21 -1.69
CA HIS A 19 -16.36 -1.39 -2.50
C HIS A 19 -16.25 -1.06 -3.98
N HIS A 20 -17.12 -0.20 -4.49
CA HIS A 20 -17.10 0.20 -5.90
C HIS A 20 -15.86 1.01 -6.28
N LYS A 21 -15.33 1.82 -5.34
CA LYS A 21 -14.15 2.67 -5.58
C LYS A 21 -12.84 1.95 -5.34
N ILE A 22 -12.71 1.18 -4.24
CA ILE A 22 -11.42 0.61 -3.81
C ILE A 22 -11.55 -0.88 -3.48
N GLY A 23 -12.50 -1.27 -2.63
CA GLY A 23 -12.54 -2.62 -2.05
C GLY A 23 -12.54 -3.77 -3.08
N ARG A 24 -13.16 -3.58 -4.27
CA ARG A 24 -13.09 -4.58 -5.36
C ARG A 24 -11.67 -4.85 -5.87
N HIS A 25 -10.80 -3.84 -5.86
CA HIS A 25 -9.42 -3.94 -6.33
C HIS A 25 -8.58 -4.69 -5.30
N THR A 26 -8.71 -4.30 -4.03
CA THR A 26 -8.05 -4.96 -2.90
C THR A 26 -8.47 -6.42 -2.78
N GLN A 27 -9.76 -6.73 -2.93
CA GLN A 27 -10.25 -8.11 -2.95
C GLN A 27 -9.60 -8.92 -4.09
N ARG A 28 -9.41 -8.33 -5.27
CA ARG A 28 -8.74 -8.98 -6.39
C ARG A 28 -7.27 -9.25 -6.08
N PHE A 29 -6.56 -8.28 -5.49
CA PHE A 29 -5.17 -8.44 -5.06
C PHE A 29 -5.03 -9.54 -4.01
N CYS A 30 -5.85 -9.52 -2.96
CA CYS A 30 -5.85 -10.57 -1.93
C CYS A 30 -6.22 -11.94 -2.53
N SER A 31 -7.16 -12.01 -3.47
CA SER A 31 -7.50 -13.26 -4.14
C SER A 31 -6.34 -13.81 -4.98
N LYS A 32 -5.56 -12.94 -5.63
CA LYS A 32 -4.34 -13.34 -6.35
C LYS A 32 -3.24 -13.79 -5.41
N ALA A 33 -2.97 -13.01 -4.36
CA ALA A 33 -2.00 -13.39 -3.33
C ALA A 33 -2.34 -14.75 -2.72
N ALA A 34 -3.61 -15.02 -2.39
CA ALA A 34 -4.05 -16.30 -1.87
C ALA A 34 -3.76 -17.48 -2.81
N LYS A 35 -3.81 -17.26 -4.13
CA LYS A 35 -3.55 -18.28 -5.16
C LYS A 35 -2.06 -18.46 -5.45
N CYS A 36 -1.28 -17.38 -5.38
CA CYS A 36 0.13 -17.39 -5.76
C CYS A 36 1.07 -17.70 -4.59
N SER A 37 0.66 -17.42 -3.35
CA SER A 37 1.49 -17.68 -2.16
C SER A 37 1.57 -19.17 -1.83
N THR A 38 2.79 -19.65 -1.62
CA THR A 38 3.06 -21.05 -1.25
C THR A 38 3.13 -21.28 0.26
N ASN A 39 3.27 -20.20 1.05
CA ASN A 39 3.22 -20.25 2.51
C ASN A 39 2.39 -19.10 3.09
N GLU A 40 2.06 -19.24 4.38
CA GLU A 40 1.22 -18.25 5.09
C GLU A 40 1.93 -16.90 5.26
N MET A 41 3.26 -16.87 5.34
CA MET A 41 4.00 -15.62 5.51
C MET A 41 3.92 -14.75 4.26
N GLN A 42 4.16 -15.33 3.08
CA GLN A 42 3.95 -14.68 1.79
C GLN A 42 2.54 -14.09 1.70
N LYS A 43 1.52 -14.91 2.02
CA LYS A 43 0.11 -14.49 1.98
C LYS A 43 -0.17 -13.30 2.90
N LYS A 44 0.29 -13.38 4.16
CA LYS A 44 0.11 -12.33 5.16
C LYS A 44 0.74 -11.01 4.72
N ILE A 45 1.96 -11.04 4.17
CA ILE A 45 2.65 -9.84 3.71
C ILE A 45 1.88 -9.18 2.56
N PHE A 46 1.49 -9.93 1.54
CA PHE A 46 0.71 -9.36 0.44
C PHE A 46 -0.65 -8.84 0.88
N PHE A 47 -1.32 -9.51 1.83
CA PHE A 47 -2.60 -9.08 2.36
C PHE A 47 -2.48 -7.78 3.15
N VAL A 48 -1.54 -7.71 4.10
CA VAL A 48 -1.38 -6.52 4.93
C VAL A 48 -0.98 -5.32 4.08
N THR A 49 -0.03 -5.46 3.15
CA THR A 49 0.30 -4.39 2.22
C THR A 49 -0.93 -3.91 1.44
N ALA A 50 -1.76 -4.84 0.94
CA ALA A 50 -2.98 -4.48 0.22
C ALA A 50 -3.98 -3.72 1.10
N ILE A 51 -4.15 -4.16 2.34
CA ILE A 51 -5.07 -3.54 3.30
C ILE A 51 -4.58 -2.15 3.73
N CYS A 52 -3.27 -1.98 4.01
CA CYS A 52 -2.69 -0.67 4.35
C CYS A 52 -2.95 0.35 3.23
N ALA A 53 -2.68 -0.02 1.97
CA ALA A 53 -2.92 0.86 0.84
C ALA A 53 -4.41 1.14 0.61
N ASP A 54 -5.27 0.13 0.79
CA ASP A 54 -6.73 0.28 0.71
C ASP A 54 -7.24 1.28 1.74
N GLU A 55 -6.92 1.09 3.01
CA GLU A 55 -7.40 1.93 4.11
C GLU A 55 -6.94 3.38 3.95
N PHE A 56 -5.67 3.58 3.54
CA PHE A 56 -5.13 4.90 3.30
C PHE A 56 -5.85 5.62 2.16
N VAL A 57 -6.00 4.97 1.00
CA VAL A 57 -6.68 5.58 -0.17
C VAL A 57 -8.18 5.76 0.11
N ALA A 58 -8.80 4.85 0.86
CA ALA A 58 -10.21 4.96 1.26
C ALA A 58 -10.46 6.16 2.16
N ALA A 59 -9.54 6.42 3.08
CA ALA A 59 -9.57 7.62 3.90
C ALA A 59 -9.40 8.88 3.04
N LEU A 60 -8.42 8.94 2.13
CA LEU A 60 -8.23 10.08 1.22
C LEU A 60 -9.45 10.38 0.35
N LEU A 61 -10.18 9.35 -0.09
CA LEU A 61 -11.41 9.51 -0.88
C LEU A 61 -12.65 9.80 -0.02
N GLY A 62 -12.52 9.84 1.31
CA GLY A 62 -13.62 10.05 2.26
C GLY A 62 -14.68 8.96 2.22
N VAL A 63 -14.32 7.73 1.83
CA VAL A 63 -15.25 6.59 1.77
C VAL A 63 -15.10 5.63 2.96
N ASP A 64 -14.06 5.81 3.76
CA ASP A 64 -13.85 5.17 5.06
C ASP A 64 -13.15 6.19 6.00
N ASN A 65 -13.28 6.03 7.31
CA ASN A 65 -12.70 6.91 8.33
C ASN A 65 -11.76 6.17 9.29
N LYS A 66 -11.29 4.98 8.94
CA LYS A 66 -10.35 4.19 9.77
C LYS A 66 -8.99 4.85 9.97
N ARG A 67 -8.59 5.79 9.09
CA ARG A 67 -7.30 6.48 9.16
C ARG A 67 -7.51 7.98 9.45
N HIS A 68 -6.64 8.50 10.31
CA HIS A 68 -6.58 9.92 10.66
C HIS A 68 -5.85 10.71 9.56
N ILE A 69 -6.60 11.21 8.59
CA ILE A 69 -6.09 11.97 7.42
C ILE A 69 -6.52 13.44 7.43
N GLU A 70 -6.84 14.00 8.60
CA GLU A 70 -7.39 15.35 8.79
C GLU A 70 -6.68 16.44 7.97
N PRO A 71 -5.34 16.46 7.85
CA PRO A 71 -4.65 17.45 7.01
C PRO A 71 -5.11 17.44 5.55
N PHE A 72 -5.33 16.26 4.96
CA PHE A 72 -5.75 16.11 3.56
C PHE A 72 -7.23 16.41 3.33
N LYS A 73 -8.07 16.38 4.38
CA LYS A 73 -9.51 16.73 4.26
C LYS A 73 -9.73 18.18 3.82
N LYS A 74 -8.73 19.04 3.99
CA LYS A 74 -8.75 20.45 3.53
C LYS A 74 -8.56 20.58 2.02
N ARG A 75 -8.02 19.55 1.35
CA ARG A 75 -7.80 19.57 -0.10
C ARG A 75 -9.09 19.28 -0.85
N THR A 76 -9.23 19.92 -2.00
CA THR A 76 -10.33 19.66 -2.92
C THR A 76 -10.00 18.48 -3.83
N LEU A 77 -10.78 17.40 -3.73
CA LEU A 77 -10.70 16.27 -4.66
C LEU A 77 -11.09 16.71 -6.07
N LYS A 78 -10.51 16.08 -7.09
CA LYS A 78 -10.96 16.27 -8.48
C LYS A 78 -12.42 15.85 -8.61
N THR A 79 -13.19 16.62 -9.38
CA THR A 79 -14.63 16.37 -9.59
C THR A 79 -14.91 15.04 -10.30
N LYS A 80 -13.99 14.56 -11.13
CA LYS A 80 -14.05 13.27 -11.82
C LYS A 80 -12.74 12.52 -11.64
N ILE A 81 -12.69 11.63 -10.66
CA ILE A 81 -11.57 10.70 -10.46
C ILE A 81 -11.88 9.41 -11.21
N ALA A 82 -11.07 9.07 -12.21
CA ALA A 82 -11.20 7.83 -12.95
C ALA A 82 -10.77 6.63 -12.07
N LYS A 83 -11.38 5.46 -12.29
CA LYS A 83 -11.01 4.22 -11.57
C LYS A 83 -9.51 3.92 -11.68
N GLN A 84 -8.92 4.18 -12.84
CA GLN A 84 -7.48 3.98 -13.06
C GLN A 84 -6.63 4.85 -12.14
N GLN A 85 -7.04 6.10 -11.88
CA GLN A 85 -6.30 6.99 -10.98
C GLN A 85 -6.30 6.44 -9.54
N ILE A 86 -7.43 5.89 -9.09
CA ILE A 86 -7.52 5.24 -7.77
C ILE A 86 -6.56 4.05 -7.69
N VAL A 87 -6.54 3.19 -8.71
CA VAL A 87 -5.63 2.03 -8.74
C VAL A 87 -4.16 2.47 -8.76
N ILE A 88 -3.84 3.53 -9.52
CA ILE A 88 -2.49 4.12 -9.53
C ILE A 88 -2.13 4.63 -8.12
N THR A 89 -3.02 5.34 -7.43
CA THR A 89 -2.78 5.80 -6.06
C THR A 89 -2.50 4.64 -5.11
N VAL A 90 -3.28 3.55 -5.19
CA VAL A 90 -3.05 2.34 -4.38
C VAL A 90 -1.65 1.79 -4.65
N ARG A 91 -1.22 1.70 -5.92
CA ARG A 91 0.12 1.21 -6.27
C ARG A 91 1.24 2.15 -5.85
N ILE A 92 1.06 3.47 -5.94
CA ILE A 92 2.02 4.44 -5.42
C ILE A 92 2.28 4.17 -3.93
N TYR A 93 1.21 3.99 -3.14
CA TYR A 93 1.36 3.72 -1.72
C TYR A 93 1.97 2.35 -1.44
N MET A 94 1.55 1.30 -2.17
CA MET A 94 2.19 -0.02 -2.09
C MET A 94 3.68 0.04 -2.41
N SER A 95 4.08 0.81 -3.42
CA SER A 95 5.48 1.01 -3.78
C SER A 95 6.26 1.66 -2.65
N ALA A 96 5.67 2.62 -1.94
CA ALA A 96 6.28 3.22 -0.76
C ALA A 96 6.50 2.20 0.36
N ILE A 97 5.50 1.36 0.62
CA ILE A 97 5.61 0.27 1.59
C ILE A 97 6.72 -0.71 1.16
N LEU A 98 6.79 -1.09 -0.11
CA LEU A 98 7.88 -1.94 -0.63
C LEU A 98 9.26 -1.30 -0.42
N THR A 99 9.40 0.00 -0.70
CA THR A 99 10.64 0.75 -0.46
C THR A 99 11.02 0.70 1.02
N LEU A 100 10.07 0.89 1.93
CA LEU A 100 10.34 0.84 3.37
C LEU A 100 10.69 -0.57 3.85
N ILE A 101 9.98 -1.61 3.39
CA ILE A 101 10.28 -3.01 3.73
C ILE A 101 11.67 -3.42 3.21
N SER A 102 12.15 -2.81 2.12
CA SER A 102 13.48 -3.13 1.56
C SER A 102 14.63 -2.93 2.55
N SER A 103 14.45 -2.06 3.56
CA SER A 103 15.42 -1.91 4.67
C SER A 103 15.61 -3.19 5.50
N GLN A 104 14.64 -4.10 5.45
CA GLN A 104 14.63 -5.41 6.13
C GLN A 104 14.59 -6.56 5.11
N LYS A 105 15.19 -6.36 3.91
CA LYS A 105 15.15 -7.30 2.78
C LYS A 105 15.57 -8.72 3.19
N GLU A 106 16.65 -8.88 3.94
CA GLU A 106 17.15 -10.20 4.31
C GLU A 106 16.13 -10.99 5.13
N ILE A 107 15.50 -10.33 6.10
CA ILE A 107 14.45 -10.95 6.93
C ILE A 107 13.23 -11.27 6.07
N LEU A 108 12.84 -10.36 5.17
CA LEU A 108 11.73 -10.57 4.24
C LEU A 108 11.94 -11.81 3.38
N LEU A 109 13.10 -11.91 2.71
CA LEU A 109 13.42 -13.03 1.83
C LEU A 109 13.51 -14.35 2.62
N LEU A 110 14.16 -14.33 3.78
CA LEU A 110 14.24 -15.50 4.67
C LEU A 110 12.86 -15.99 5.09
N LYS A 111 11.98 -15.08 5.55
CA LYS A 111 10.66 -15.43 6.07
C LYS A 111 9.67 -15.82 4.98
N THR A 112 9.82 -15.27 3.78
CA THR A 112 9.00 -15.65 2.62
C THR A 112 9.52 -16.91 1.94
N GLY A 113 10.79 -17.26 2.11
CA GLY A 113 11.45 -18.35 1.39
C GLY A 113 11.54 -18.08 -0.11
N LEU A 114 11.51 -16.81 -0.51
CA LEU A 114 11.58 -16.37 -1.90
C LEU A 114 12.95 -15.75 -2.18
N GLU A 115 13.43 -15.94 -3.41
CA GLU A 115 14.49 -15.09 -3.93
C GLU A 115 13.94 -13.69 -4.27
N GLU A 116 14.83 -12.70 -4.31
CA GLU A 116 14.46 -11.30 -4.57
C GLU A 116 13.70 -11.14 -5.90
N GLN A 117 14.17 -11.80 -6.96
CA GLN A 117 13.52 -11.76 -8.27
C GLN A 117 12.12 -12.39 -8.23
N GLU A 118 11.94 -13.46 -7.46
CA GLU A 118 10.65 -14.13 -7.32
C GLU A 118 9.67 -13.28 -6.53
N LEU A 119 10.12 -12.67 -5.43
CA LEU A 119 9.34 -11.73 -4.64
C LEU A 119 8.85 -10.57 -5.51
N LEU A 120 9.74 -9.93 -6.27
CA LEU A 120 9.38 -8.82 -7.15
C LEU A 120 8.43 -9.25 -8.28
N ARG A 121 8.66 -10.43 -8.88
CA ARG A 121 7.77 -11.01 -9.88
C ARG A 121 6.37 -11.27 -9.31
N MET A 122 6.29 -11.85 -8.10
CA MET A 122 5.02 -12.06 -7.40
C MET A 122 4.34 -10.74 -7.08
N TRP A 123 5.08 -9.76 -6.54
CA TRP A 123 4.58 -8.42 -6.25
C TRP A 123 3.92 -7.79 -7.47
N CYS A 124 4.63 -7.78 -8.61
CA CYS A 124 4.14 -7.19 -9.84
C CYS A 124 2.91 -7.93 -10.38
N SER A 125 2.91 -9.26 -10.34
CA SER A 125 1.78 -10.09 -10.79
C SER A 125 0.52 -9.91 -9.94
N ILE A 126 0.69 -9.91 -8.61
CA ILE A 126 -0.40 -9.79 -7.63
C ILE A 126 -1.03 -8.40 -7.72
N PHE A 127 -0.23 -7.34 -7.67
CA PHE A 127 -0.70 -5.95 -7.66
C PHE A 127 -0.84 -5.33 -9.05
N GLU A 128 -0.61 -6.13 -10.09
CA GLU A 128 -0.79 -5.77 -11.51
C GLU A 128 0.09 -4.61 -11.96
N TYR A 129 1.32 -4.50 -11.42
CA TYR A 129 2.25 -3.42 -11.78
C TYR A 129 2.57 -3.47 -13.27
N GLY A 130 2.44 -2.31 -13.92
CA GLY A 130 2.89 -2.07 -15.28
C GLY A 130 4.25 -1.37 -15.33
N PRO A 131 4.78 -1.13 -16.54
CA PRO A 131 6.06 -0.43 -16.72
C PRO A 131 6.11 0.95 -16.05
N SER A 132 5.00 1.71 -16.07
CA SER A 132 4.92 3.02 -15.41
C SER A 132 5.03 2.93 -13.89
N ASP A 133 4.48 1.87 -13.28
CA ASP A 133 4.56 1.68 -11.82
C ASP A 133 5.99 1.32 -11.40
N MET A 134 6.66 0.49 -12.21
CA MET A 134 8.08 0.15 -12.04
C MET A 134 8.97 1.37 -12.21
N GLN A 135 8.70 2.21 -13.21
CA GLN A 135 9.44 3.45 -13.44
C GLN A 135 9.29 4.41 -12.26
N LEU A 136 8.06 4.61 -11.76
CA LEU A 136 7.81 5.43 -10.57
C LEU A 136 8.56 4.89 -9.34
N PHE A 137 8.62 3.57 -9.15
CA PHE A 137 9.40 2.99 -8.07
C PHE A 137 10.91 3.23 -8.24
N ASN A 138 11.47 2.87 -9.40
CA ASN A 138 12.91 2.87 -9.66
C ASN A 138 13.51 4.27 -9.81
N GLU A 139 12.79 5.19 -10.45
CA GLU A 139 13.33 6.50 -10.84
C GLU A 139 12.91 7.62 -9.89
N LEU A 140 11.88 7.41 -9.06
CA LEU A 140 11.37 8.43 -8.14
C LEU A 140 11.40 7.98 -6.68
N LEU A 141 10.67 6.92 -6.31
CA LEU A 141 10.47 6.60 -4.89
C LEU A 141 11.72 6.02 -4.22
N LEU A 142 12.37 5.05 -4.86
CA LEU A 142 13.59 4.43 -4.31
C LEU A 142 14.75 5.44 -4.20
N PRO A 143 15.06 6.26 -5.23
CA PRO A 143 16.08 7.29 -5.11
C PRO A 143 15.76 8.34 -4.03
N ALA A 144 14.50 8.77 -3.91
CA ALA A 144 14.10 9.73 -2.88
C ALA A 144 14.30 9.17 -1.46
N TYR A 145 14.00 7.88 -1.25
CA TYR A 145 14.29 7.21 0.02
C TYR A 145 15.79 7.06 0.28
N GLN A 146 16.58 6.78 -0.75
CA GLN A 146 18.03 6.65 -0.61
C GLN A 146 18.73 7.98 -0.27
N HIS A 147 18.19 9.11 -0.76
CA HIS A 147 18.78 10.43 -0.52
C HIS A 147 18.36 11.01 0.84
N ASP A 148 17.06 11.04 1.13
CA ASP A 148 16.50 11.77 2.28
C ASP A 148 15.66 10.86 3.20
N GLY A 149 15.81 9.53 3.09
CA GLY A 149 15.08 8.59 3.93
C GLY A 149 13.57 8.72 3.81
N ILE A 150 12.86 8.63 4.94
CA ILE A 150 11.40 8.71 4.95
C ILE A 150 10.89 10.10 4.55
N ASP A 151 11.67 11.16 4.75
CA ASP A 151 11.29 12.52 4.37
C ASP A 151 11.20 12.64 2.84
N GLY A 152 12.23 12.19 2.12
CA GLY A 152 12.22 12.17 0.65
C GLY A 152 11.14 11.27 0.07
N LEU A 153 10.96 10.08 0.66
CA LEU A 153 9.93 9.14 0.23
C LEU A 153 8.53 9.73 0.40
N SER A 154 8.21 10.24 1.58
CA SER A 154 6.90 10.82 1.89
C SER A 154 6.59 12.03 1.02
N MET A 155 7.57 12.90 0.74
CA MET A 155 7.41 14.01 -0.20
C MET A 155 7.05 13.52 -1.60
N SER A 156 7.79 12.54 -2.12
CA SER A 156 7.61 11.99 -3.47
C SER A 156 6.27 11.26 -3.63
N VAL A 157 5.91 10.46 -2.63
CA VAL A 157 4.61 9.76 -2.58
C VAL A 157 3.47 10.76 -2.49
N GLY A 158 3.56 11.72 -1.57
CA GLY A 158 2.54 12.73 -1.37
C GLY A 158 2.27 13.51 -2.65
N LYS A 159 3.33 13.97 -3.33
CA LYS A 159 3.21 14.68 -4.61
C LYS A 159 2.51 13.83 -5.66
N SER A 160 2.97 12.58 -5.82
CA SER A 160 2.38 11.65 -6.78
C SER A 160 0.90 11.37 -6.51
N ILE A 161 0.50 11.28 -5.24
CA ILE A 161 -0.89 11.07 -4.83
C ILE A 161 -1.76 12.32 -5.07
N ILE A 162 -1.23 13.51 -4.77
CA ILE A 162 -1.88 14.79 -5.10
C ILE A 162 -2.18 14.86 -6.59
N ASP A 163 -1.18 14.56 -7.42
CA ASP A 163 -1.30 14.60 -8.87
C ASP A 163 -2.37 13.64 -9.40
N GLN A 164 -2.65 12.54 -8.69
CA GLN A 164 -3.74 11.62 -9.06
C GLN A 164 -5.11 12.14 -8.59
N LEU A 165 -5.26 12.48 -7.31
CA LEU A 165 -6.58 12.59 -6.66
C LEU A 165 -7.10 14.02 -6.46
N PHE A 166 -6.21 15.00 -6.30
CA PHE A 166 -6.58 16.34 -5.85
C PHE A 166 -6.40 17.38 -6.96
N VAL A 167 -7.13 18.49 -6.86
CA VAL A 167 -6.90 19.64 -7.75
C VAL A 167 -5.52 20.22 -7.39
N VAL A 168 -4.63 20.29 -8.39
CA VAL A 168 -3.23 20.68 -8.20
C VAL A 168 -3.17 22.19 -7.97
N ASN A 169 -3.26 22.60 -6.70
CA ASN A 169 -3.25 24.00 -6.31
C ASN A 169 -2.07 24.36 -5.40
N ASP A 170 -1.44 23.39 -4.71
CA ASP A 170 -0.35 23.63 -3.76
C ASP A 170 0.51 22.38 -3.54
N THR A 171 1.78 22.61 -3.17
CA THR A 171 2.73 21.60 -2.66
C THR A 171 2.21 20.93 -1.37
N LEU A 172 2.82 19.81 -0.96
CA LEU A 172 2.50 19.24 0.37
C LEU A 172 2.77 20.27 1.45
N ASN A 173 1.80 20.50 2.32
CA ASN A 173 2.05 21.28 3.53
C ASN A 173 2.73 20.39 4.60
N PRO A 174 3.41 20.98 5.60
CA PRO A 174 4.13 20.21 6.61
C PRO A 174 3.26 19.22 7.39
N SER A 175 2.01 19.58 7.71
CA SER A 175 1.10 18.70 8.45
C SER A 175 0.63 17.49 7.63
N GLU A 176 0.50 17.64 6.32
CA GLU A 176 0.20 16.54 5.40
C GLU A 176 1.39 15.59 5.29
N LEU A 177 2.60 16.15 5.22
CA LEU A 177 3.83 15.37 5.16
C LEU A 177 4.01 14.55 6.45
N GLU A 178 3.88 15.18 7.61
CA GLU A 178 3.99 14.51 8.91
C GLU A 178 2.96 13.39 9.08
N MET A 179 1.70 13.63 8.68
CA MET A 179 0.66 12.60 8.71
C MET A 179 1.00 11.43 7.79
N LEU A 180 1.48 11.71 6.58
CA LEU A 180 1.87 10.67 5.63
C LEU A 180 3.02 9.82 6.16
N GLN A 181 4.06 10.46 6.71
CA GLN A 181 5.18 9.78 7.35
C GLN A 181 4.72 8.88 8.49
N ARG A 182 3.89 9.42 9.39
CA ARG A 182 3.34 8.67 10.51
C ARG A 182 2.56 7.44 10.03
N THR A 183 1.69 7.62 9.03
CA THR A 183 0.89 6.51 8.49
C THR A 183 1.78 5.44 7.87
N MET A 184 2.80 5.84 7.10
CA MET A 184 3.79 4.92 6.54
C MET A 184 4.56 4.16 7.62
N ILE A 185 4.97 4.84 8.70
CA ILE A 185 5.67 4.23 9.85
C ILE A 185 4.76 3.22 10.55
N GLU A 186 3.49 3.56 10.78
CA GLU A 186 2.52 2.64 11.38
C GLU A 186 2.32 1.39 10.51
N ASP A 187 2.20 1.57 9.20
CA ASP A 187 2.01 0.47 8.23
C ASP A 187 3.24 -0.42 8.11
N ILE A 188 4.44 0.17 7.96
CA ILE A 188 5.67 -0.63 7.92
C ILE A 188 5.85 -1.39 9.24
N THR A 189 5.56 -0.77 10.38
CA THR A 189 5.64 -1.44 11.68
C THR A 189 4.70 -2.64 11.76
N ALA A 190 3.48 -2.52 11.22
CA ALA A 190 2.54 -3.64 11.14
C ALA A 190 3.09 -4.80 10.29
N VAL A 191 3.73 -4.49 9.15
CA VAL A 191 4.39 -5.50 8.32
C VAL A 191 5.59 -6.14 9.03
N LEU A 192 6.44 -5.34 9.67
CA LEU A 192 7.63 -5.83 10.37
C LEU A 192 7.27 -6.72 11.56
N ARG A 193 6.21 -6.38 12.32
CA ARG A 193 5.69 -7.24 13.40
C ARG A 193 5.28 -8.62 12.89
N LEU A 194 4.74 -8.73 11.67
CA LEU A 194 4.43 -10.04 11.08
C LEU A 194 5.69 -10.85 10.78
N LEU A 195 6.73 -10.19 10.26
CA LEU A 195 8.02 -10.83 10.00
C LEU A 195 8.68 -11.33 11.30
N GLU A 196 8.55 -10.56 12.38
CA GLU A 196 9.11 -10.88 13.69
C GLU A 196 8.30 -11.95 14.44
N ALA A 197 6.97 -11.89 14.41
CA ALA A 197 6.10 -12.84 15.12
C ALA A 197 6.30 -14.30 14.67
N GLY A 198 6.77 -14.51 13.44
CA GLY A 198 7.19 -15.83 12.95
C GLY A 198 8.48 -16.38 13.58
N ARG A 199 9.06 -15.76 14.61
CA ARG A 199 10.18 -16.33 15.41
C ARG A 199 9.72 -17.33 16.47
N VAL A 200 8.50 -17.21 17.00
CA VAL A 200 8.09 -17.97 18.20
C VAL A 200 7.62 -19.40 17.86
N GLU A 201 7.24 -19.67 16.61
CA GLU A 201 6.70 -20.98 16.21
C GLU A 201 7.78 -21.99 15.73
N ALA A 202 9.07 -21.62 15.79
CA ALA A 202 10.19 -22.48 15.37
C ALA A 202 11.13 -22.87 16.52
N SER A 203 10.66 -22.78 17.77
CA SER A 203 11.40 -23.18 18.99
C SER A 203 10.87 -24.49 19.56
#